data_AF-A0AA45TWU6-F1
#
_entry.id   AF-A0AA45TWU6-F1
#
_cell.length_a   1.000
_cell.length_b   1.000
_cell.length_c   1.000
_cell.angle_alpha   90.00
_cell.angle_beta   90.00
_cell.angle_gamma   90.00
#
_symmetry.space_group_name_H-M   'P 1'
#
loop_
_entity.id
_entity.type
_entity.pdbx_description
1 polymer ?
#
loop_
_entity_poly.entity_id
_entity_poly.type
_entity_poly.pdbx_seq_one_letter_code
_entity_poly.pdbx_strand_id
1 'polypeptide(L)' 'MRETMSQDTGKAGRRYLVKGGVVTLMERSNVDTVIVAGQVRKWRGALVDVDLEGLRQRVTASRDFLFETSGVPRRLF' A
#
# COMPACT_ATOMS: atom_id res chain seq x y z
N MET A 1 -21.16 -28.48 -20.53
CA MET A 1 -22.07 -27.44 -20.00
C MET A 1 -21.25 -26.60 -19.04
N ARG A 2 -20.70 -25.45 -19.48
CA ARG A 2 -19.83 -24.59 -18.66
C ARG A 2 -20.72 -23.66 -17.84
N GLU A 3 -20.71 -23.80 -16.53
CA GLU A 3 -21.40 -22.92 -15.60
C GLU A 3 -20.78 -21.51 -15.71
N THR A 4 -21.61 -20.54 -16.09
CA THR A 4 -21.24 -19.13 -16.15
C THR A 4 -21.08 -18.61 -14.73
N MET A 5 -19.87 -18.19 -14.37
CA MET A 5 -19.60 -17.42 -13.15
C MET A 5 -20.53 -16.19 -13.13
N SER A 6 -21.56 -16.24 -12.29
CA SER A 6 -22.43 -15.11 -11.99
C SER A 6 -21.61 -14.12 -11.16
N GLN A 7 -21.25 -12.99 -11.78
CA GLN A 7 -20.67 -11.85 -11.06
C GLN A 7 -21.73 -11.35 -10.08
N ASP A 8 -21.43 -11.44 -8.78
CA ASP A 8 -22.27 -10.90 -7.69
C ASP A 8 -22.25 -9.37 -7.74
N THR A 9 -23.05 -8.79 -8.63
CA THR A 9 -23.41 -7.38 -8.63
C THR A 9 -24.37 -7.18 -7.47
N GLY A 10 -23.81 -6.77 -6.34
CA GLY A 10 -24.49 -6.65 -5.04
C GLY A 10 -25.93 -6.14 -5.14
N LYS A 11 -26.85 -6.81 -4.43
CA LYS A 11 -28.28 -6.50 -4.40
C LYS A 11 -28.55 -5.01 -4.16
N ALA A 12 -29.51 -4.48 -4.93
CA ALA A 12 -29.97 -3.09 -4.86
C ALA A 12 -30.23 -2.66 -3.40
N GLY A 13 -29.63 -1.53 -3.02
CA GLY A 13 -29.81 -0.92 -1.69
C GLY A 13 -28.71 -1.17 -0.67
N ARG A 14 -27.70 -2.02 -0.96
CA ARG A 14 -26.50 -2.15 -0.10
C ARG A 14 -25.24 -1.78 -0.87
N ARG A 15 -24.56 -0.71 -0.43
CA ARG A 15 -23.23 -0.34 -0.91
C ARG A 15 -22.21 -1.36 -0.38
N TYR A 16 -22.03 -2.44 -1.12
CA TYR A 16 -20.86 -3.28 -0.98
C TYR A 16 -19.81 -2.82 -1.98
N LEU A 17 -18.57 -2.64 -1.51
CA LEU A 17 -17.44 -2.69 -2.40
C LEU A 17 -17.39 -4.12 -2.95
N VAL A 18 -17.69 -4.27 -4.24
CA VAL A 18 -17.57 -5.57 -4.93
C VAL A 18 -16.15 -6.08 -4.68
N LYS A 19 -15.98 -7.37 -4.32
CA LYS A 19 -14.66 -7.93 -3.99
C LYS A 19 -13.61 -7.67 -5.07
N GLY A 20 -14.02 -7.67 -6.34
CA GLY A 20 -13.17 -7.27 -7.47
C GLY A 20 -12.69 -5.82 -7.40
N GLY A 21 -13.49 -4.91 -6.87
CA GLY A 21 -13.07 -3.53 -6.58
C GLY A 21 -11.90 -3.48 -5.60
N VAL A 22 -11.97 -4.27 -4.52
CA VAL A 22 -10.93 -4.31 -3.46
C VAL A 22 -9.60 -4.89 -3.95
N VAL A 23 -9.64 -5.89 -4.84
CA VAL A 23 -8.43 -6.61 -5.27
C VAL A 23 -7.90 -6.10 -6.61
N THR A 24 -8.78 -5.85 -7.58
CA THR A 24 -8.40 -5.54 -8.96
C THR A 24 -8.27 -4.04 -9.21
N LEU A 25 -9.01 -3.19 -8.49
CA LEU A 25 -9.07 -1.74 -8.74
C LEU A 25 -8.43 -0.90 -7.63
N MET A 26 -8.14 -1.46 -6.45
CA MET A 26 -7.54 -0.69 -5.35
C MET A 26 -6.06 -0.45 -5.59
N GLU A 27 -5.63 0.75 -5.21
CA GLU A 27 -4.23 1.14 -5.05
C GLU A 27 -3.93 1.45 -3.57
N ARG A 28 -2.66 1.37 -3.17
CA ARG A 28 -2.22 1.47 -1.76
C ARG A 28 -2.56 2.83 -1.12
N SER A 29 -2.58 3.91 -1.89
CA SER A 29 -2.98 5.25 -1.43
C SER A 29 -4.48 5.36 -1.15
N ASN A 30 -5.33 4.47 -1.69
CA ASN A 30 -6.76 4.46 -1.38
C ASN A 30 -7.07 4.05 0.07
N VAL A 31 -6.12 3.44 0.80
CA VAL A 31 -6.28 3.10 2.21
C VAL A 31 -6.20 4.37 3.06
N ASP A 32 -7.32 4.84 3.57
CA ASP A 32 -7.38 6.07 4.38
C ASP A 32 -6.91 5.86 5.83
N THR A 33 -7.45 4.82 6.48
CA THR A 33 -7.29 4.56 7.91
C THR A 33 -6.86 3.11 8.17
N VAL A 34 -5.90 2.91 9.09
CA VAL A 34 -5.40 1.59 9.51
C VAL A 34 -5.45 1.51 11.03
N ILE A 35 -5.98 0.41 11.58
CA ILE A 35 -6.06 0.14 13.02
C ILE A 35 -5.44 -1.22 13.33
N VAL A 36 -4.54 -1.27 14.31
CA VAL A 36 -3.88 -2.50 14.79
C VAL A 36 -4.00 -2.56 16.30
N ALA A 37 -4.58 -3.64 16.83
CA ALA A 37 -4.81 -3.83 18.27
C ALA A 37 -5.52 -2.62 18.95
N GLY A 38 -6.50 -2.03 18.25
CA GLY A 38 -7.24 -0.86 18.74
C GLY A 38 -6.51 0.49 18.58
N GLN A 39 -5.29 0.51 18.05
CA GLN A 39 -4.52 1.73 17.84
C GLN A 39 -4.53 2.16 16.37
N VAL A 40 -4.79 3.45 16.13
CA VAL A 40 -4.69 4.04 14.79
C VAL A 40 -3.22 4.07 14.37
N ARG A 41 -2.92 3.62 13.15
CA ARG A 41 -1.56 3.59 12.54
C ARG A 41 -1.48 4.43 11.26
N LYS A 42 -2.62 4.67 10.62
CA LYS A 42 -2.79 5.60 9.50
C LYS A 42 -4.12 6.31 9.67
N TRP A 43 -4.17 7.62 9.43
CA TRP A 43 -5.36 8.46 9.53
C TRP A 43 -5.37 9.48 8.40
N ARG A 44 -6.50 9.62 7.71
CA ARG A 44 -6.66 10.59 6.60
C ARG A 44 -5.55 10.50 5.55
N GLY A 45 -5.11 9.28 5.23
CA GLY A 45 -4.03 9.06 4.27
C GLY A 45 -2.61 9.20 4.83
N ALA A 46 -2.41 9.64 6.07
CA ALA A 46 -1.10 9.87 6.68
C ALA A 46 -0.77 8.85 7.77
N LEU A 47 0.49 8.42 7.87
CA LEU A 47 0.94 7.59 8.99
C LEU A 47 0.98 8.42 10.28
N VAL A 48 0.58 7.81 11.39
CA VAL A 48 0.63 8.45 12.72
C VAL A 48 1.79 7.87 13.52
N ASP A 49 2.39 8.70 14.38
CA ASP A 49 3.49 8.31 15.30
C ASP A 49 4.72 7.70 14.60
N VAL A 50 5.01 8.09 13.35
CA VAL A 50 6.18 7.64 12.59
C VAL A 50 6.96 8.84 12.05
N ASP A 51 8.27 8.87 12.33
CA ASP A 51 9.21 9.79 11.69
C ASP A 51 9.59 9.29 10.28
N LEU A 52 8.84 9.76 9.29
CA LEU A 52 9.09 9.42 7.89
C LEU A 52 10.36 10.07 7.33
N GLU A 53 10.75 11.23 7.85
CA GLU A 53 11.90 11.96 7.33
C GLU A 53 13.20 11.28 7.76
N GLY A 54 13.35 10.98 9.05
CA GLY A 54 14.49 10.20 9.53
C GLY A 54 14.54 8.81 8.91
N LEU A 55 13.39 8.18 8.64
CA LEU A 55 13.36 6.90 7.92
C LEU A 55 13.92 7.04 6.50
N ARG A 56 13.52 8.06 5.74
CA ARG A 56 14.04 8.31 4.40
C ARG A 56 15.54 8.54 4.40
N GLN A 57 16.05 9.29 5.36
CA GLN A 57 17.48 9.54 5.52
C GLN A 57 18.24 8.24 5.77
N ARG A 58 17.77 7.40 6.70
CA ARG A 58 18.40 6.09 6.97
C ARG A 58 18.36 5.15 5.76
N VAL A 59 17.24 5.10 5.04
CA VAL A 59 17.13 4.28 3.81
C VAL A 59 18.08 4.80 2.73
N THR A 60 18.21 6.11 2.59
CA THR A 60 19.14 6.74 1.65
C THR A 60 20.59 6.43 1.99
N ALA A 61 20.97 6.57 3.26
CA ALA A 61 22.31 6.21 3.73
C ALA A 61 22.61 4.71 3.53
N SER A 62 21.64 3.83 3.84
CA SER A 62 21.79 2.40 3.61
C SER A 62 21.97 2.06 2.12
N ARG A 63 21.22 2.72 1.23
CA ARG A 63 21.38 2.56 -0.21
C ARG A 63 22.78 2.99 -0.67
N ASP A 64 23.23 4.16 -0.21
CA ASP A 64 24.52 4.71 -0.63
C ASP A 64 25.69 3.83 -0.15
N PHE A 65 25.62 3.32 1.08
CA PHE A 65 26.55 2.32 1.60
C PHE A 65 26.62 1.07 0.70
N LEU A 66 25.47 0.52 0.29
CA LEU A 66 25.45 -0.65 -0.60
C LEU A 66 26.12 -0.35 -1.95
N PHE A 67 25.95 0.85 -2.52
CA PHE A 67 26.63 1.22 -3.75
C PHE A 67 28.15 1.32 -3.57
N GLU A 68 28.61 1.88 -2.44
CA GLU A 68 30.04 1.96 -2.12
C GLU A 68 30.67 0.57 -1.97
N THR A 69 30.00 -0.36 -1.29
CA THR A 69 30.57 -1.68 -0.98
C THR A 69 30.38 -2.73 -2.05
N SER A 70 29.37 -2.61 -2.92
CA SER A 70 29.01 -3.66 -3.89
C SER A 70 29.81 -3.63 -5.19
N GLY A 71 30.56 -2.55 -5.45
CA GLY A 71 31.25 -2.36 -6.73
C GLY A 71 30.31 -2.17 -7.93
N VAL A 72 29.01 -1.98 -7.69
CA VAL A 72 28.01 -1.73 -8.74
C VAL A 72 28.04 -0.25 -9.13
N PRO A 73 28.25 0.10 -10.40
CA PRO A 73 28.23 1.48 -10.85
C PRO A 73 26.86 2.13 -10.59
N ARG A 74 26.86 3.27 -9.90
CA ARG A 74 25.67 4.06 -9.62
C ARG A 74 25.20 4.78 -10.89
N ARG A 75 24.49 4.08 -11.77
CA ARG A 75 23.80 4.67 -12.93
C ARG A 75 22.47 5.28 -12.49
N LEU A 76 22.53 6.54 -12.04
CA LEU A 76 21.33 7.34 -11.84
C LEU A 76 21.05 8.10 -13.14
N PHE A 77 20.19 7.46 -13.96
CA PHE A 77 19.59 7.93 -15.23
C PHE A 77 20.59 8.40 -16.30
#